data_AF-A0A5F5XDS3-F1
#
_entry.id   AF-A0A5F5XDS3-F1
#
_cell.length_a   1.000
_cell.length_b   1.000
_cell.length_c   1.000
_cell.angle_alpha   90.00
_cell.angle_beta   90.00
_cell.angle_gamma   90.00
#
_symmetry.space_group_name_H-M   'P 1'
#
loop_
_entity.id
_entity.type
_entity.pdbx_description
1 polymer ?
#
loop_
_entity_poly.entity_id
_entity_poly.type
_entity_poly.pdbx_seq_one_letter_code
_entity_poly.pdbx_strand_id
1 'polypeptide(L)' 'MLVKGELRDAIPLAFANKQDLPNTVKVAEITEKLGVHHRNCHMRATCATSAHGLYEGPDWLSNWLRNRK' A
#
# COMPACT_ATOMS: atom_id res chain seq x y z
N MET A 1 2.25 -5.73 -14.54
CA MET A 1 1.56 -4.42 -14.48
C MET A 1 2.29 -3.31 -13.70
N LEU A 2 3.45 -3.55 -13.05
CA LEU A 2 4.29 -2.47 -12.49
C LEU A 2 5.74 -2.47 -13.04
N VAL A 3 6.01 -3.30 -14.05
CA VAL A 3 7.34 -3.54 -14.65
C VAL A 3 7.55 -2.65 -15.88
N LYS A 4 7.07 -1.40 -15.83
CA LYS A 4 7.49 -0.38 -16.81
C LYS A 4 8.75 0.28 -16.27
N GLY A 5 9.75 0.50 -17.13
CA GLY A 5 11.04 1.07 -16.74
C GLY A 5 10.93 2.42 -16.03
N GLU A 6 9.89 3.18 -16.34
CA GLU A 6 9.57 4.47 -15.71
C GLU A 6 9.29 4.37 -14.20
N LEU A 7 8.87 3.20 -13.71
CA LEU A 7 8.54 2.97 -12.30
C LEU A 7 9.57 2.09 -11.59
N ARG A 8 10.76 1.91 -12.18
CA ARG A 8 11.82 1.04 -11.63
C ARG A 8 12.27 1.46 -10.25
N ASP A 9 12.39 2.77 -10.02
CA ASP A 9 12.91 3.34 -8.76
C ASP A 9 11.79 3.87 -7.85
N ALA A 10 10.53 3.67 -8.26
CA ALA A 10 9.34 4.07 -7.51
C ALA A 10 9.08 3.10 -6.34
N ILE A 11 8.41 3.63 -5.31
CA ILE A 11 8.10 2.90 -4.08
C ILE A 11 6.60 2.80 -4.01
N PRO A 12 6.05 1.61 -4.23
CA PRO A 12 4.61 1.45 -4.20
C PRO A 12 4.11 1.59 -2.76
N LEU A 13 3.19 2.54 -2.57
CA LEU A 13 2.25 2.55 -1.46
C LEU A 13 0.92 2.01 -1.99
N ALA A 14 0.46 0.89 -1.45
CA ALA A 14 -0.80 0.26 -1.83
C ALA A 14 -1.82 0.36 -0.70
N PHE A 15 -3.05 0.72 -1.05
CA PHE A 15 -4.17 0.78 -0.13
C PHE A 15 -5.10 -0.42 -0.36
N ALA A 16 -5.18 -1.29 0.64
CA ALA A 16 -6.24 -2.28 0.75
C ALA A 16 -7.49 -1.56 1.26
N ASN A 17 -8.21 -0.93 0.34
CA ASN A 17 -9.40 -0.12 0.66
C ASN A 17 -10.66 -1.00 0.85
N LYS A 18 -11.71 -0.42 1.42
CA LYS A 18 -13.00 -1.05 1.74
C LYS A 18 -12.91 -2.13 2.84
N GLN A 19 -12.05 -1.91 3.84
CA GLN A 19 -11.90 -2.83 4.97
C GLN A 19 -13.09 -2.77 5.95
N ASP A 20 -14.06 -1.91 5.71
CA ASP A 20 -15.32 -1.77 6.43
C ASP A 20 -16.41 -2.76 5.98
N LEU A 21 -16.27 -3.37 4.79
CA LEU A 21 -17.31 -4.25 4.25
C LEU A 21 -17.30 -5.65 4.90
N PRO A 22 -18.48 -6.29 5.05
CA PRO A 22 -18.54 -7.70 5.40
C PRO A 22 -17.86 -8.53 4.30
N ASN A 23 -17.14 -9.58 4.71
CA ASN A 23 -16.35 -10.44 3.81
C ASN A 23 -15.19 -9.73 3.09
N THR A 24 -14.69 -8.62 3.66
CA THR A 24 -13.49 -7.99 3.12
C THR A 24 -12.29 -8.93 3.17
N VAL A 25 -11.44 -8.85 2.15
CA VAL A 25 -10.22 -9.66 2.09
C VAL A 25 -9.19 -9.05 3.03
N LYS A 26 -8.55 -9.89 3.86
CA LYS A 26 -7.52 -9.43 4.79
C LYS A 26 -6.31 -8.91 4.01
N VAL A 27 -5.68 -7.88 4.55
CA VAL A 27 -4.46 -7.28 3.96
C VAL A 27 -3.37 -8.31 3.64
N ALA A 28 -3.16 -9.28 4.54
CA ALA A 28 -2.17 -10.34 4.35
C ALA A 28 -2.46 -11.18 3.09
N GLU A 29 -3.73 -11.54 2.89
CA GLU A 29 -4.17 -12.33 1.73
C GLU A 29 -4.07 -11.53 0.43
N ILE A 30 -4.41 -10.23 0.45
CA ILE A 30 -4.19 -9.33 -0.69
C ILE A 30 -2.70 -9.23 -1.02
N THR A 31 -1.85 -9.14 0.00
CA THR A 31 -0.39 -9.01 -0.13
C THR A 31 0.23 -10.23 -0.80
N GLU A 32 -0.26 -11.41 -0.43
CA GLU A 32 0.12 -12.69 -1.02
C GLU A 32 -0.38 -12.79 -2.47
N LYS A 33 -1.69 -12.61 -2.69
CA LYS A 33 -2.34 -12.77 -4.01
C LYS A 33 -1.81 -11.79 -5.06
N LEU A 34 -1.41 -10.58 -4.67
CA LEU A 34 -0.85 -9.59 -5.58
C LEU A 34 0.67 -9.68 -5.72
N GLY A 35 1.35 -10.56 -4.97
CA GLY A 35 2.81 -10.72 -5.03
C GLY A 35 3.60 -9.47 -4.63
N VAL A 36 2.98 -8.54 -3.88
CA VAL A 36 3.56 -7.23 -3.56
C VAL A 36 4.67 -7.29 -2.52
N HIS A 37 4.79 -8.41 -1.79
CA HIS A 37 5.87 -8.66 -0.84
C HIS A 37 7.27 -8.63 -1.49
N HIS A 38 7.38 -8.97 -2.78
CA HIS A 38 8.65 -8.99 -3.50
C HIS A 38 9.18 -7.61 -3.93
N ARG A 39 8.44 -6.52 -3.69
CA ARG A 39 8.72 -5.22 -4.34
C ARG A 39 8.94 -4.02 -3.42
N ASN A 40 9.36 -4.21 -2.16
CA ASN A 40 9.47 -3.12 -1.17
C ASN A 40 8.21 -2.23 -1.15
N CYS A 41 7.04 -2.85 -1.32
CA CYS A 41 5.75 -2.19 -1.33
C CYS A 41 5.21 -2.11 0.11
N HIS A 42 4.70 -0.95 0.51
CA HIS A 42 3.94 -0.84 1.75
C HIS A 42 2.46 -1.01 1.48
N MET A 43 1.84 -1.99 2.12
CA MET A 43 0.41 -2.24 2.04
C MET A 43 -0.29 -1.71 3.31
N ARG A 44 -1.37 -0.94 3.14
CA ARG A 44 -2.11 -0.34 4.25
C ARG A 44 -3.60 -0.66 4.16
N ALA A 45 -4.16 -1.18 5.26
CA ALA A 45 -5.59 -1.33 5.45
C ALA A 45 -6.25 0.04 5.46
N THR A 46 -7.30 0.25 4.66
CA THR A 46 -8.00 1.54 4.60
C THR A 46 -9.50 1.41 4.48
N CYS A 47 -10.19 2.43 4.98
CA CYS A 47 -11.59 2.67 4.72
C CYS A 47 -11.76 4.14 4.33
N ALA A 48 -12.10 4.38 3.06
CA ALA A 48 -12.23 5.73 2.53
C ALA A 48 -13.36 6.54 3.19
N THR A 49 -14.45 5.90 3.62
CA THR A 49 -15.62 6.59 4.20
C THR A 49 -15.36 7.06 5.63
N SER A 50 -14.54 6.33 6.39
CA SER A 50 -14.11 6.73 7.75
C SER A 50 -12.75 7.43 7.78
N ALA A 51 -12.08 7.56 6.62
CA ALA A 51 -10.70 8.01 6.47
C ALA A 51 -9.64 7.18 7.23
N HIS A 52 -10.01 6.00 7.77
CA HIS A 52 -9.07 5.14 8.48
C HIS A 52 -7.92 4.70 7.57
N GLY A 53 -6.68 4.83 8.04
CA GLY A 53 -5.47 4.41 7.36
C GLY A 53 -4.98 5.39 6.27
N LEU A 54 -5.71 6.46 5.98
CA LEU A 54 -5.36 7.43 4.93
C LEU A 54 -4.24 8.40 5.34
N TYR A 55 -4.03 8.65 6.63
CA TYR A 55 -2.94 9.52 7.10
C TYR A 55 -1.62 8.76 7.21
N GLU A 56 -1.69 7.53 7.68
CA GLU A 56 -0.51 6.77 8.04
C GLU A 56 0.20 6.18 6.82
N GLY A 57 -0.53 5.89 5.73
CA GLY A 57 0.07 5.47 4.48
C GLY A 57 0.98 6.56 3.88
N PRO A 58 0.48 7.78 3.63
CA PRO A 58 1.28 8.90 3.14
C PRO A 58 2.34 9.35 4.14
N ASP A 59 2.09 9.28 5.46
CA ASP A 59 3.13 9.56 6.46
C ASP A 59 4.31 8.58 6.34
N TRP A 60 4.04 7.28 6.20
CA TRP A 60 5.07 6.28 5.93
C TRP A 60 5.86 6.62 4.66
N LEU A 61 5.16 6.94 3.57
CA LEU A 61 5.80 7.30 2.30
C LEU A 61 6.65 8.58 2.44
N SER A 62 6.16 9.56 3.17
CA SER A 62 6.84 10.83 3.46
C SER A 62 8.13 10.60 4.24
N ASN A 63 8.08 9.76 5.29
CA ASN A 63 9.25 9.35 6.06
C ASN A 63 10.25 8.58 5.19
N TRP A 64 9.76 7.68 4.36
CA TRP A 64 10.60 6.89 3.46
C TRP A 64 11.35 7.78 2.45
N LEU A 65 10.64 8.74 1.84
CA LEU A 65 11.22 9.70 0.89
C LEU A 65 12.25 10.62 1.55
N ARG A 66 12.03 11.03 2.81
CA ARG A 66 13.01 11.82 3.58
C ARG A 66 14.30 11.05 3.88
N ASN A 67 14.18 9.73 4.10
CA ASN A 67 15.31 8.88 4.51
C ASN A 67 16.10 8.30 3.34
N ARG A 68 15.64 8.47 2.10
CA ARG A 68 16.46 8.28 0.91
C ARG A 68 17.53 9.39 0.82
N LYS A 69 18.67 9.18 1.49
CA LYS A 69 19.92 9.85 1.12
C LYS A 69 20.70 8.94 0.18
#